data_AF-A0A7Y2Y2Q6-F1
#
_entry.id   AF-A0A7Y2Y2Q6-F1
#
_cell.length_a   1.000
_cell.length_b   1.000
_cell.length_c   1.000
_cell.angle_alpha   90.00
_cell.angle_beta   90.00
_cell.angle_gamma   90.00
#
_symmetry.space_group_name_H-M   'P 1'
#
loop_
_entity.id
_entity.type
_entity.pdbx_description
1 polymer ?
#
loop_
_entity_poly.entity_id
_entity_poly.type
_entity_poly.pdbx_seq_one_letter_code
_entity_poly.pdbx_strand_id
1 'polypeptide(L)'
;MFYNTGIPACIWFLRRGRSANSDTKNEILFIDASEMGYMKSRVHRDFTEEDIAKVRDTYLNWRTQKETVIASEAKQSVYEDIKGFCKSATLEAIQKHSYVLTPGRYVGIPDEEDDGIQFEEKMQSLTVLLKEQMDKEQELNAEIATQLAKIGVSL
;
A
#
# COMPACT_ATOMS: atom_id res chain seq x y z
N MET A 1 1.05 3.44 15.56
CA MET A 1 2.10 2.57 14.93
C MET A 1 3.24 2.33 15.90
N PHE A 2 4.25 1.48 15.60
CA PHE A 2 5.35 1.25 16.54
C PHE A 2 6.03 2.57 16.95
N TYR A 3 6.41 2.72 18.23
CA TYR A 3 7.00 3.96 18.73
C TYR A 3 8.42 4.21 18.17
N ASN A 4 9.15 3.15 17.86
CA ASN A 4 10.59 3.22 17.56
C ASN A 4 10.94 2.89 16.11
N THR A 5 9.99 2.44 15.28
CA THR A 5 10.26 1.96 13.91
C THR A 5 9.11 2.28 12.96
N GLY A 6 9.41 2.76 11.76
CA GLY A 6 8.43 3.00 10.68
C GLY A 6 8.08 1.76 9.84
N ILE A 7 8.24 0.56 10.39
CA ILE A 7 8.00 -0.70 9.66
C ILE A 7 6.47 -0.91 9.57
N PRO A 8 5.94 -1.31 8.39
CA PRO A 8 4.52 -1.64 8.27
C PRO A 8 4.15 -2.82 9.16
N ALA A 9 2.93 -2.80 9.70
CA ALA A 9 2.37 -3.89 10.49
C ALA A 9 1.15 -4.48 9.77
N CYS A 10 0.94 -5.78 9.94
CA CYS A 10 -0.26 -6.46 9.48
C CYS A 10 -0.95 -7.10 10.68
N ILE A 11 -2.26 -6.86 10.82
CA ILE A 11 -3.08 -7.48 11.88
C ILE A 11 -3.91 -8.59 11.25
N TRP A 12 -3.86 -9.77 11.85
CA TRP A 12 -4.52 -10.96 11.33
C TRP A 12 -5.74 -11.30 12.18
N PHE A 13 -6.92 -11.29 11.55
CA PHE A 13 -8.16 -11.75 12.16
C PHE A 13 -8.45 -13.16 11.66
N LEU A 14 -8.25 -14.15 12.53
CA LEU A 14 -8.47 -15.56 12.25
C LEU A 14 -9.67 -16.06 13.06
N ARG A 15 -10.55 -16.83 12.41
CA ARG A 15 -11.71 -17.45 13.06
C ARG A 15 -11.68 -18.95 12.86
N ARG A 16 -11.76 -19.69 13.96
CA ARG A 16 -11.92 -21.15 13.95
C ARG A 16 -13.39 -21.51 13.74
N GLY A 17 -13.66 -22.54 12.92
CA GLY A 17 -15.01 -23.08 12.73
C GLY A 17 -15.92 -22.20 11.86
N ARG A 18 -15.47 -21.82 10.66
CA ARG A 18 -16.38 -21.26 9.64
C ARG A 18 -17.48 -22.30 9.35
N SER A 19 -18.76 -21.89 9.45
CA SER A 19 -19.87 -22.77 9.08
C SER A 19 -19.69 -23.28 7.65
N ALA A 20 -20.09 -24.53 7.39
CA ALA A 20 -20.01 -25.09 6.04
C ALA A 20 -20.78 -24.28 5.00
N ASN A 21 -21.82 -23.55 5.44
CA ASN A 21 -22.67 -22.68 4.64
C ASN A 21 -22.28 -21.19 4.72
N SER A 22 -21.04 -20.87 5.10
CA SER A 22 -20.57 -19.49 5.03
C SER A 22 -19.99 -19.21 3.65
N ASP A 23 -20.56 -18.26 2.92
CA ASP A 23 -20.09 -17.87 1.59
C ASP A 23 -18.69 -17.22 1.61
N THR A 24 -18.14 -16.95 2.80
CA THR A 24 -16.75 -16.46 3.00
C THR A 24 -15.72 -17.57 3.19
N LYS A 25 -16.11 -18.85 3.18
CA LYS A 25 -15.25 -19.96 3.62
C LYS A 25 -13.91 -20.02 2.88
N ASN A 26 -13.88 -19.64 1.61
CA ASN A 26 -12.71 -19.72 0.73
C ASN A 26 -12.14 -18.37 0.31
N GLU A 27 -12.49 -17.31 1.04
CA GLU A 27 -12.01 -15.97 0.75
C GLU A 27 -11.30 -15.35 1.95
N ILE A 28 -10.43 -14.40 1.62
CA ILE A 28 -9.71 -13.55 2.55
C ILE A 28 -9.99 -12.09 2.15
N LEU A 29 -10.43 -11.30 3.11
CA LEU A 29 -10.54 -9.85 2.96
C LEU A 29 -9.18 -9.23 3.26
N PHE A 30 -8.63 -8.52 2.27
CA PHE A 30 -7.47 -7.66 2.44
C PHE A 30 -7.95 -6.22 2.62
N ILE A 31 -7.43 -5.55 3.64
CA ILE A 31 -7.61 -4.11 3.86
C ILE A 31 -6.23 -3.50 3.95
N ASP A 32 -5.94 -2.54 3.09
CA ASP A 32 -4.74 -1.72 3.18
C ASP A 32 -5.09 -0.38 3.84
N ALA A 33 -4.50 -0.17 5.01
CA ALA A 33 -4.65 1.05 5.79
C ALA A 33 -3.32 1.80 5.91
N SER A 34 -2.32 1.50 5.06
CA SER A 34 -1.00 2.11 5.12
C SER A 34 -1.07 3.63 4.98
N GLU A 35 -1.97 4.11 4.11
CA GLU A 35 -2.19 5.55 3.85
C GLU A 35 -3.28 6.21 4.69
N MET A 36 -3.90 5.47 5.62
CA MET A 36 -4.92 6.00 6.52
C MET A 36 -4.31 6.62 7.78
N GLY A 37 -5.06 7.50 8.45
CA GLY A 37 -4.63 8.17 9.68
C GLY A 37 -3.95 9.51 9.47
N TYR A 38 -3.45 10.07 10.56
CA TYR A 38 -2.79 11.37 10.60
C TYR A 38 -1.45 11.29 11.31
N MET A 39 -0.52 12.14 10.89
CA MET A 39 0.80 12.25 11.52
C MET A 39 0.67 12.95 12.87
N LYS A 40 0.70 12.17 13.95
CA LYS A 40 0.77 12.69 15.33
C LYS A 40 2.17 13.18 15.69
N SER A 41 3.19 12.60 15.06
CA SER A 41 4.57 13.10 15.05
C SER A 41 5.21 12.81 13.69
N ARG A 42 6.45 13.29 13.47
CA ARG A 42 7.21 13.03 12.23
C ARG A 42 7.35 11.56 11.85
N VAL A 43 7.27 10.65 12.83
CA VAL A 43 7.47 9.21 12.62
C VAL A 43 6.29 8.36 13.11
N HIS A 44 5.22 8.99 13.61
CA HIS A 44 4.10 8.27 14.21
C HIS A 44 2.78 8.70 13.59
N ARG A 45 2.10 7.73 13.00
CA ARG A 45 0.75 7.89 12.47
C ARG A 45 -0.26 7.21 13.40
N ASP A 46 -1.30 7.97 13.75
CA ASP A 46 -2.45 7.51 14.55
C ASP A 46 -3.69 7.45 13.66
N PHE A 47 -4.62 6.59 14.01
CA PHE A 47 -5.93 6.53 13.36
C PHE A 47 -6.93 7.39 14.11
N THR A 48 -7.78 8.09 13.36
CA THR A 48 -8.96 8.76 13.88
C THR A 48 -10.06 7.72 14.18
N GLU A 49 -11.10 8.14 14.90
CA GLU A 49 -12.29 7.29 15.08
C GLU A 49 -12.96 6.97 13.74
N GLU A 50 -12.90 7.90 12.77
CA GLU A 50 -13.43 7.71 11.42
C GLU A 50 -12.64 6.66 10.63
N ASP A 51 -11.31 6.66 10.73
CA ASP A 51 -10.45 5.64 10.12
C ASP A 51 -10.79 4.24 10.65
N ILE A 52 -10.93 4.13 11.98
CA ILE A 52 -11.28 2.87 12.65
C ILE A 52 -12.69 2.44 12.25
N ALA A 53 -13.65 3.36 12.23
CA ALA A 53 -15.02 3.09 11.81
C ALA A 53 -15.07 2.59 10.36
N LYS A 54 -14.33 3.23 9.44
CA LYS A 54 -14.25 2.81 8.05
C LYS A 54 -13.73 1.38 7.90
N VAL A 55 -12.64 1.02 8.58
CA VAL A 55 -12.08 -0.35 8.55
C VAL A 55 -13.06 -1.35 9.16
N ARG A 56 -13.66 -1.03 10.31
CA ARG A 56 -14.67 -1.86 10.98
C ARG A 56 -15.87 -2.11 10.07
N ASP A 57 -16.43 -1.05 9.51
CA ASP A 57 -17.65 -1.11 8.71
C ASP A 57 -17.41 -1.87 7.40
N THR A 58 -16.24 -1.69 6.79
CA THR A 58 -15.81 -2.50 5.62
C THR A 58 -15.82 -3.99 5.94
N TYR A 59 -15.23 -4.39 7.08
CA TYR A 59 -15.24 -5.79 7.52
C TYR A 59 -16.65 -6.31 7.82
N LEU A 60 -17.49 -5.52 8.51
CA LEU A 60 -18.86 -5.90 8.84
C LEU A 60 -19.73 -6.05 7.59
N ASN A 61 -19.62 -5.12 6.64
CA ASN A 61 -20.35 -5.17 5.37
C ASN A 61 -19.92 -6.37 4.53
N TRP A 62 -18.60 -6.64 4.42
CA TRP A 62 -18.07 -7.81 3.71
C TRP A 62 -18.61 -9.11 4.30
N ARG A 63 -18.67 -9.18 5.63
CA ARG A 63 -19.18 -10.35 6.34
C ARG A 63 -20.69 -10.52 6.18
N THR A 64 -21.46 -9.43 6.28
CA THR A 64 -22.93 -9.48 6.31
C THR A 64 -23.53 -9.67 4.92
N GLN A 65 -22.90 -9.15 3.86
CA GLN A 65 -23.30 -9.46 2.48
C GLN A 65 -23.28 -10.96 2.19
N LYS A 66 -22.48 -11.73 2.95
CA LYS A 66 -22.18 -13.15 2.74
C LYS A 66 -22.70 -14.07 3.87
N GLU A 67 -23.39 -13.52 4.88
CA GLU A 67 -24.13 -14.28 5.90
C GLU A 67 -25.62 -13.90 5.76
N THR A 68 -26.49 -14.82 5.35
CA THR A 68 -27.95 -14.60 5.35
C THR A 68 -28.47 -14.51 6.78
N VAL A 69 -28.29 -13.36 7.46
CA VAL A 69 -28.84 -13.14 8.79
C VAL A 69 -29.39 -11.72 8.91
N ILE A 70 -30.72 -11.69 9.04
CA ILE A 70 -31.62 -10.73 9.70
C ILE A 70 -30.98 -9.38 10.10
N ALA A 71 -31.43 -8.34 9.41
CA ALA A 71 -31.09 -6.95 9.61
C ALA A 71 -31.09 -6.53 11.09
N SER A 72 -29.92 -6.14 11.59
CA SER A 72 -29.80 -5.21 12.72
C SER A 72 -29.85 -3.78 12.18
N GLU A 73 -30.47 -2.87 12.94
CA GLU A 73 -30.87 -1.48 12.61
C GLU A 73 -29.77 -0.49 12.15
N ALA A 74 -28.55 -0.96 11.87
CA ALA A 74 -27.52 -0.14 11.26
C ALA A 74 -27.77 -0.06 9.74
N LYS A 75 -27.69 1.14 9.16
CA LYS A 75 -27.63 1.39 7.71
C LYS A 75 -26.47 0.57 7.10
N GLN A 76 -26.74 -0.67 6.71
CA GLN A 76 -25.75 -1.56 6.12
C GLN A 76 -25.66 -1.27 4.62
N SER A 77 -24.49 -0.81 4.18
CA SER A 77 -24.15 -0.72 2.77
C SER A 77 -23.63 -2.06 2.27
N VAL A 78 -23.90 -2.35 0.99
CA VAL A 78 -23.37 -3.53 0.32
C VAL A 78 -21.85 -3.37 0.21
N TYR A 79 -21.09 -4.42 0.53
CA TYR A 79 -19.64 -4.40 0.35
C TYR A 79 -19.27 -4.39 -1.13
N GLU A 80 -18.21 -3.63 -1.45
CA GLU A 80 -17.57 -3.56 -2.75
C GLU A 80 -16.05 -3.51 -2.59
N ASP A 81 -15.34 -4.03 -3.58
CA ASP A 81 -13.88 -3.90 -3.64
C ASP A 81 -13.50 -2.48 -4.05
N ILE A 82 -12.56 -1.87 -3.33
CA ILE A 82 -12.10 -0.50 -3.55
C ILE A 82 -10.59 -0.53 -3.80
N LYS A 83 -10.16 -0.09 -4.98
CA LYS A 83 -8.73 -0.01 -5.35
C LYS A 83 -7.94 0.77 -4.31
N GLY A 84 -6.80 0.21 -3.90
CA GLY A 84 -5.94 0.82 -2.89
C GLY A 84 -6.47 0.78 -1.46
N PHE A 85 -7.64 0.19 -1.19
CA PHE A 85 -8.20 0.12 0.15
C PHE A 85 -8.65 -1.27 0.57
N CYS A 86 -9.56 -1.93 -0.16
CA CYS A 86 -10.05 -3.24 0.24
C CYS A 86 -10.31 -4.17 -0.96
N LYS A 87 -10.06 -5.46 -0.75
CA LYS A 87 -10.37 -6.50 -1.74
C LYS A 87 -10.64 -7.84 -1.10
N SER A 88 -11.68 -8.52 -1.54
CA SER A 88 -11.89 -9.93 -1.23
C SER A 88 -11.23 -10.80 -2.30
N ALA A 89 -10.31 -11.67 -1.90
CA ALA A 89 -9.63 -12.58 -2.82
C ALA A 89 -9.83 -14.05 -2.42
N THR A 90 -9.97 -14.90 -3.43
CA THR A 90 -10.16 -16.34 -3.26
C THR A 90 -8.83 -17.05 -3.00
N LEU A 91 -8.90 -18.29 -2.51
CA LEU A 91 -7.71 -19.13 -2.33
C LEU A 91 -6.93 -19.37 -3.63
N GLU A 92 -7.62 -19.48 -4.77
CA GLU A 92 -6.98 -19.65 -6.08
C GLU A 92 -6.14 -18.42 -6.45
N ALA A 93 -6.66 -17.21 -6.20
CA ALA A 93 -5.92 -15.96 -6.42
C ALA A 93 -4.67 -15.89 -5.52
N ILE A 94 -4.80 -16.30 -4.26
CA ILE A 94 -3.68 -16.34 -3.30
C ILE A 94 -2.61 -17.35 -3.75
N GLN A 95 -3.03 -18.52 -4.24
CA GLN A 95 -2.12 -19.53 -4.77
C GLN A 95 -1.35 -19.01 -5.98
N LYS A 96 -2.02 -18.29 -6.91
CA LYS A 96 -1.35 -17.63 -8.04
C LYS A 96 -0.30 -16.62 -7.60
N HIS A 97 -0.48 -15.99 -6.45
CA HIS A 97 0.49 -15.08 -5.83
C HIS A 97 1.49 -15.76 -4.89
N SER A 98 1.65 -17.09 -4.98
CA SER A 98 2.59 -17.89 -4.18
C SER A 98 2.40 -17.71 -2.67
N TYR A 99 1.14 -17.53 -2.23
CA TYR A 99 0.76 -17.34 -0.83
C TYR A 99 1.38 -16.11 -0.15
N VAL A 100 1.81 -15.10 -0.93
CA VAL A 100 2.17 -13.79 -0.38
C VAL A 100 0.88 -13.06 0.00
N LEU A 101 0.75 -12.68 1.28
CA LEU A 101 -0.50 -12.16 1.86
C LEU A 101 -0.42 -10.67 2.22
N THR A 102 0.49 -9.93 1.60
CA THR A 102 0.59 -8.46 1.76
C THR A 102 -0.62 -7.78 1.12
N PRO A 103 -1.42 -6.97 1.84
CA PRO A 103 -2.64 -6.36 1.32
C PRO A 103 -2.47 -5.60 0.00
N GLY A 104 -1.41 -4.78 -0.12
CA GLY A 104 -1.11 -4.01 -1.34
C GLY A 104 -1.04 -4.84 -2.63
N ARG A 105 -0.70 -6.13 -2.55
CA ARG A 105 -0.69 -7.03 -3.73
C ARG A 105 -2.09 -7.33 -4.25
N TYR A 106 -3.10 -7.27 -3.40
CA TYR A 106 -4.48 -7.60 -3.74
C TYR A 106 -5.30 -6.35 -4.01
N VAL A 107 -5.21 -5.34 -3.12
CA VAL A 107 -6.02 -4.12 -3.25
C VAL A 107 -5.62 -3.24 -4.45
N GLY A 108 -4.41 -3.44 -4.99
CA GLY A 108 -3.89 -2.62 -6.09
C GLY A 108 -3.49 -1.23 -5.63
N ILE A 109 -3.11 -0.38 -6.58
CA ILE A 109 -2.80 1.03 -6.33
C ILE A 109 -4.08 1.82 -6.65
N PRO A 110 -4.44 2.86 -5.87
CA PRO A 110 -5.42 3.84 -6.33
C PRO A 110 -5.05 4.30 -7.75
N ASP A 111 -6.03 4.61 -8.58
CA ASP A 111 -5.71 5.24 -9.86
C ASP A 111 -4.99 6.58 -9.53
N GLU A 112 -3.72 6.73 -9.93
CA GLU A 112 -3.00 7.99 -9.77
C GLU A 112 -3.80 9.08 -10.48
N GLU A 113 -3.83 10.29 -9.92
CA GLU A 113 -4.26 11.45 -10.69
C GLU A 113 -3.30 11.55 -11.89
N ASP A 114 -3.82 11.26 -13.08
CA ASP A 114 -3.09 11.37 -14.34
C ASP A 114 -2.47 12.78 -14.39
N ASP A 115 -1.14 12.83 -14.35
CA ASP A 115 -0.40 14.09 -14.49
C ASP A 115 -0.54 14.68 -15.90
N GLY A 116 -1.26 13.99 -16.78
CA GLY A 116 -1.53 14.35 -18.16
C GLY A 116 -0.34 14.06 -19.08
N ILE A 117 0.74 13.49 -18.54
CA ILE A 117 1.98 13.23 -19.27
C ILE A 117 1.99 11.76 -19.70
N GLN A 118 2.13 11.53 -21.00
CA GLN A 118 2.26 10.16 -21.48
C GLN A 118 3.52 9.51 -20.91
N PHE A 119 3.43 8.23 -20.54
CA PHE A 119 4.55 7.46 -19.99
C PHE A 119 5.83 7.60 -20.81
N GLU A 120 5.72 7.58 -22.14
CA GLU A 120 6.85 7.69 -23.06
C GLU A 120 7.56 9.06 -22.93
N GLU A 121 6.79 10.14 -22.83
CA GLU A 121 7.32 11.50 -22.65
C GLU A 121 7.99 11.68 -21.28
N LYS A 122 7.37 11.11 -20.23
CA LYS A 122 7.93 11.11 -18.87
C LYS A 122 9.23 10.30 -18.82
N MET A 123 9.28 9.15 -19.49
CA MET A 123 10.48 8.31 -19.52
C MET A 123 11.62 8.98 -20.29
N GLN A 124 11.31 9.61 -21.43
CA GLN A 124 12.30 10.35 -22.21
C GLN A 124 12.88 11.52 -21.41
N SER A 125 12.04 12.35 -20.78
CA SER A 125 12.49 13.48 -19.97
C SER A 125 13.35 13.03 -18.77
N LEU A 126 12.94 11.98 -18.06
CA LEU A 126 13.72 11.41 -16.95
C LEU A 126 15.06 10.83 -17.42
N THR A 127 15.10 10.20 -18.60
CA THR A 127 16.34 9.64 -19.15
C THR A 127 17.33 10.74 -19.54
N VAL A 128 16.84 11.84 -20.14
CA VAL A 128 17.66 13.02 -20.44
C VAL A 128 18.22 13.63 -19.16
N LEU A 129 17.37 13.83 -18.15
CA LEU A 129 17.79 14.37 -16.86
C LEU A 129 18.83 13.47 -16.18
N LEU A 130 18.63 12.16 -16.21
CA LEU A 130 19.59 11.20 -15.66
C LEU A 130 20.95 11.31 -16.35
N LYS A 131 20.96 11.43 -17.68
CA LYS A 131 22.20 11.60 -18.44
C LYS A 131 22.92 12.89 -18.07
N GLU A 132 22.21 14.02 -17.99
CA GLU A 132 22.79 15.30 -17.56
C GLU A 132 23.40 15.22 -16.15
N GLN A 133 22.75 14.50 -15.24
CA GLN A 133 23.27 14.26 -13.89
C GLN A 133 24.53 13.42 -13.90
N MET A 134 24.61 12.37 -14.73
CA MET A 134 25.81 11.54 -14.89
C MET A 134 26.98 12.32 -15.49
N ASP A 135 26.73 13.15 -16.50
CA ASP A 135 27.77 13.98 -17.12
C ASP A 135 28.34 15.00 -16.10
N LYS A 136 27.46 15.61 -15.30
CA LYS A 136 27.85 16.54 -14.24
C LYS A 136 28.61 15.86 -13.09
N GLU A 137 28.24 14.63 -12.75
CA GLU A 137 28.98 13.82 -11.78
C GLU A 137 30.43 13.58 -12.24
N GLN A 138 30.63 13.24 -13.51
CA GLN A 138 31.96 13.03 -14.07
C GLN A 138 32.82 14.30 -14.04
N GLU A 139 32.24 15.45 -14.40
CA GLU A 139 32.92 16.75 -14.34
C GLU A 139 33.37 17.08 -12.90
N LEU A 140 32.45 16.94 -11.94
CA LEU A 140 32.75 17.20 -10.53
C LEU A 140 33.79 16.23 -9.98
N ASN A 141 33.74 14.95 -10.34
CA ASN A 141 34.74 13.96 -9.93
C ASN A 141 36.13 14.32 -10.47
N ALA A 142 36.23 14.76 -11.73
CA ALA A 142 37.48 15.22 -12.32
C ALA A 142 38.03 16.48 -11.64
N GLU A 143 37.15 17.43 -11.29
CA GLU A 143 37.53 18.62 -10.55
C GLU A 143 38.01 18.26 -9.14
N ILE A 144 37.30 17.38 -8.42
CA ILE A 144 37.71 16.91 -7.08
C ILE A 144 39.10 16.28 -7.13
N ALA A 145 39.35 15.37 -8.09
CA ALA A 145 40.67 14.76 -8.27
C ALA A 145 41.77 15.81 -8.52
N THR A 146 41.46 16.83 -9.33
CA THR A 146 42.38 17.94 -9.63
C THR A 146 42.68 18.78 -8.39
N GLN A 147 41.68 19.11 -7.58
CA GLN A 147 41.87 19.92 -6.37
C GLN A 147 42.62 19.14 -5.27
N LEU A 148 42.35 17.83 -5.12
CA LEU A 148 43.07 16.97 -4.18
C LEU A 148 44.55 16.82 -4.56
N ALA A 149 44.85 16.68 -5.86
CA ALA A 149 46.23 16.60 -6.33
C ALA A 149 47.04 17.85 -5.97
N LYS A 150 46.43 19.05 -5.97
CA LYS A 150 47.09 20.32 -5.58
C LYS A 150 47.52 20.35 -4.10
N ILE A 151 46.85 19.59 -3.24
CA ILE A 151 47.16 19.49 -1.81
C ILE A 151 47.94 18.21 -1.46
N GLY A 152 48.42 17.47 -2.46
CA GLY A 152 49.27 16.30 -2.28
C GLY A 152 48.54 14.98 -2.04
N VAL A 153 47.24 14.90 -2.35
CA VAL A 153 46.43 13.68 -2.22
C VAL A 153 45.95 13.24 -3.61
N SER A 154 46.24 12.00 -4.03
CA SER A 154 45.74 11.44 -5.31
C SER A 154 44.61 10.45 -5.07
N LEU A 155 43.57 10.51 -5.90
CA LEU A 155 42.48 9.54 -6.01
C LEU A 155 42.68 8.59 -7.19
#